data_AF-M2QCW4-F1
#
_entry.id   AF-M2QCW4-F1
#
_cell.length_a   1.000
_cell.length_b   1.000
_cell.length_c   1.000
_cell.angle_alpha   90.00
_cell.angle_beta   90.00
_cell.angle_gamma   90.00
#
_symmetry.space_group_name_H-M   'P 1'
#
loop_
_entity.id
_entity.type
_entity.pdbx_description
1 polymer ?
#
loop_
_entity_poly.entity_id
_entity_poly.type
_entity_poly.pdbx_seq_one_letter_code
_entity_poly.pdbx_strand_id
1 'polypeptide(L)'
;MGFAQAPNVRSTPGTTNGVEMLVPIFAEVFERTGLSKEDIRFWCSGSSDYLAGRAFSFIAAVDAIGAFPPIHESHVEMDAAWALYEAWLKIRMGEVETALVYGFGKSSAGQLRRVLALQMDPYVVAPLWPDSVSVAGIQARLGLEAGLWSEKDLAEVAARSRADAAGNPAAQVSGPVEVAELLDAPYFADPLRAHDIAPVTDGAAVLVLASAERAADLVDSPAVITGIEHRVDSPALGVRDLTVSPSTVAAGRALDLDGVEVAELHAPFTHQELILREALGLGEQVRINPSGGVLAGNPMFSAGLARIGEAANRILDGSARKTLAHATSGPALQQNLVATLEVLS
;
A
#
# COMPACT_ATOMS: atom_id res chain seq x y z
N MET A 1 -13.21 2.32 -9.85
CA MET A 1 -14.52 3.02 -9.82
C MET A 1 -15.07 3.21 -8.41
N GLY A 2 -14.78 2.30 -7.46
CA GLY A 2 -15.11 2.52 -6.04
C GLY A 2 -13.95 2.12 -5.14
N PHE A 3 -13.77 2.85 -4.04
CA PHE A 3 -12.79 2.58 -3.00
C PHE A 3 -13.41 2.84 -1.63
N ALA A 4 -13.08 2.00 -0.65
CA ALA A 4 -13.30 2.26 0.76
C ALA A 4 -12.18 1.63 1.59
N GLN A 5 -11.91 2.19 2.76
CA GLN A 5 -10.91 1.67 3.70
C GLN A 5 -11.41 1.78 5.12
N ALA A 6 -11.03 0.80 5.94
CA ALA A 6 -11.35 0.82 7.35
C ALA A 6 -10.44 1.82 8.07
N PRO A 7 -10.87 2.38 9.22
CA PRO A 7 -9.99 3.22 10.02
C PRO A 7 -8.70 2.48 10.38
N ASN A 8 -7.55 3.12 10.18
CA ASN A 8 -6.28 2.59 10.65
C ASN A 8 -6.21 2.79 12.17
N VAL A 9 -6.13 1.68 12.90
CA VAL A 9 -6.05 1.71 14.36
C VAL A 9 -4.87 0.88 14.83
N ARG A 10 -4.33 1.24 16.00
CA ARG A 10 -3.19 0.54 16.58
C ARG A 10 -3.46 -0.94 16.83
N SER A 11 -4.71 -1.27 17.17
CA SER A 11 -5.17 -2.64 17.40
C SER A 11 -6.70 -2.68 17.40
N THR A 12 -7.29 -3.71 16.80
CA THR A 12 -8.71 -4.03 16.96
C THR A 12 -8.92 -5.20 17.95
N PRO A 13 -9.85 -5.08 18.91
CA PRO A 13 -10.33 -6.25 19.65
C PRO A 13 -11.12 -7.15 18.69
N GLY A 14 -10.94 -8.48 18.75
CA GLY A 14 -11.71 -9.41 17.91
C GLY A 14 -10.87 -10.44 17.17
N THR A 15 -11.48 -11.08 16.18
CA THR A 15 -10.90 -12.20 15.41
C THR A 15 -9.74 -11.75 14.52
N THR A 16 -8.87 -12.70 14.14
CA THR A 16 -7.75 -12.46 13.22
C THR A 16 -8.12 -12.56 11.74
N ASN A 17 -9.40 -12.71 11.42
CA ASN A 17 -9.89 -12.91 10.04
C ASN A 17 -10.34 -11.65 9.31
N GLY A 18 -10.32 -10.48 9.95
CA GLY A 18 -10.59 -9.21 9.29
C GLY A 18 -12.05 -8.96 8.91
N VAL A 19 -12.98 -9.89 9.17
CA VAL A 19 -14.40 -9.76 8.78
C VAL A 19 -15.03 -8.49 9.35
N GLU A 20 -14.78 -8.20 10.62
CA GLU A 20 -15.30 -6.99 11.30
C GLU A 20 -14.77 -5.69 10.69
N MET A 21 -13.60 -5.73 10.03
CA MET A 21 -13.05 -4.59 9.29
C MET A 21 -13.57 -4.51 7.86
N LEU A 22 -13.83 -5.65 7.21
CA LEU A 22 -14.22 -5.75 5.80
C LEU A 22 -15.71 -5.46 5.57
N VAL A 23 -16.60 -5.99 6.41
CA VAL A 23 -18.06 -5.86 6.19
C VAL A 23 -18.51 -4.39 6.08
N PRO A 24 -18.09 -3.46 6.98
CA PRO A 24 -18.49 -2.06 6.86
C PRO A 24 -18.04 -1.41 5.55
N ILE A 25 -16.81 -1.67 5.12
CA ILE A 25 -16.24 -1.04 3.92
C ILE A 25 -16.76 -1.67 2.63
N PHE A 26 -17.19 -2.94 2.66
CA PHE A 26 -17.94 -3.54 1.57
C PHE A 26 -19.29 -2.85 1.40
N ALA A 27 -20.01 -2.60 2.50
CA ALA A 27 -21.27 -1.86 2.44
C ALA A 27 -21.06 -0.43 1.89
N GLU A 28 -20.02 0.27 2.36
CA GLU A 28 -19.66 1.61 1.89
C GLU A 28 -19.35 1.64 0.39
N VAL A 29 -18.54 0.71 -0.11
CA VAL A 29 -18.19 0.70 -1.53
C VAL A 29 -19.39 0.34 -2.41
N PHE A 30 -20.25 -0.58 -1.98
CA PHE A 30 -21.49 -0.92 -2.70
C PHE A 30 -22.48 0.23 -2.75
N GLU A 31 -22.64 0.96 -1.63
CA GLU A 31 -23.47 2.16 -1.58
C GLU A 31 -22.94 3.24 -2.54
N ARG A 32 -21.63 3.47 -2.56
CA ARG A 32 -20.99 4.44 -3.45
C ARG A 32 -21.12 4.10 -4.93
N THR A 33 -20.99 2.83 -5.30
CA THR A 33 -21.03 2.41 -6.71
C THR A 33 -22.44 2.06 -7.20
N GLY A 34 -23.43 1.98 -6.30
CA GLY A 34 -24.77 1.47 -6.61
C GLY A 34 -24.78 0.00 -7.03
N LEU A 35 -23.70 -0.74 -6.75
CA LEU A 35 -23.57 -2.16 -7.08
C LEU A 35 -23.95 -3.02 -5.89
N SER A 36 -24.26 -4.27 -6.17
CA SER A 36 -24.45 -5.31 -5.17
C SER A 36 -23.45 -6.45 -5.36
N LYS A 37 -23.46 -7.40 -4.44
CA LYS A 37 -22.68 -8.64 -4.59
C LYS A 37 -23.04 -9.44 -5.84
N GLU A 38 -24.28 -9.34 -6.32
CA GLU A 38 -24.72 -10.03 -7.54
C GLU A 38 -24.01 -9.48 -8.77
N ASP A 39 -23.60 -8.21 -8.75
CA ASP A 39 -22.94 -7.54 -9.86
C ASP A 39 -21.44 -7.87 -9.98
N ILE A 40 -20.82 -8.44 -8.94
CA ILE A 40 -19.38 -8.73 -8.93
C ILE A 40 -19.12 -10.10 -9.54
N ARG A 41 -18.34 -10.13 -10.63
CA ARG A 41 -18.04 -11.36 -11.38
C ARG A 41 -16.73 -12.03 -10.99
N PHE A 42 -15.84 -11.32 -10.30
CA PHE A 42 -14.62 -11.89 -9.76
C PHE A 42 -14.26 -11.25 -8.42
N TRP A 43 -13.82 -12.09 -7.47
CA TRP A 43 -13.36 -11.64 -6.16
C TRP A 43 -11.90 -12.02 -6.01
N CYS A 44 -11.09 -11.08 -5.53
CA CYS A 44 -9.67 -11.35 -5.32
C CYS A 44 -9.20 -10.74 -4.01
N SER A 45 -8.57 -11.56 -3.15
CA SER A 45 -8.10 -11.11 -1.85
C SER A 45 -6.59 -11.15 -1.73
N GLY A 46 -6.03 -10.18 -0.99
CA GLY A 46 -4.63 -10.15 -0.58
C GLY A 46 -4.51 -10.25 0.93
N SER A 47 -3.77 -11.25 1.42
CA SER A 47 -3.46 -11.41 2.84
C SER A 47 -2.25 -12.33 3.03
N SER A 48 -1.81 -12.53 4.28
CA SER A 48 -0.94 -13.68 4.57
C SER A 48 -1.22 -14.35 5.92
N ASP A 49 -1.00 -15.66 5.93
CA ASP A 49 -1.16 -16.53 7.08
C ASP A 49 -0.19 -16.24 8.22
N TYR A 50 1.01 -15.76 7.87
CA TYR A 50 2.09 -15.55 8.83
C TYR A 50 1.77 -14.47 9.86
N LEU A 51 1.06 -13.40 9.48
CA LEU A 51 0.69 -12.33 10.42
C LEU A 51 -0.37 -12.78 11.42
N ALA A 52 -1.33 -13.59 10.97
CA ALA A 52 -2.39 -14.12 11.82
C ALA A 52 -1.96 -15.37 12.61
N GLY A 53 -0.80 -15.95 12.32
CA GLY A 53 -0.27 -17.14 12.99
C GLY A 53 -1.15 -18.39 12.80
N ARG A 54 -1.92 -18.44 11.72
CA ARG A 54 -2.89 -19.51 11.44
C ARG A 54 -2.88 -19.85 9.94
N ALA A 55 -3.10 -21.12 9.62
CA ALA A 55 -3.24 -21.55 8.25
C ALA A 55 -4.62 -21.14 7.69
N PHE A 56 -4.67 -20.87 6.39
CA PHE A 56 -5.89 -20.58 5.63
C PHE A 56 -6.66 -19.37 6.16
N SER A 57 -5.95 -18.30 6.51
CA SER A 57 -6.51 -17.06 7.06
C SER A 57 -7.52 -16.42 6.11
N PHE A 58 -7.29 -16.53 4.80
CA PHE A 58 -8.19 -16.00 3.77
C PHE A 58 -9.56 -16.68 3.77
N ILE A 59 -9.65 -17.99 4.05
CA ILE A 59 -10.94 -18.72 4.06
C ILE A 59 -11.91 -18.06 5.04
N ALA A 60 -11.41 -17.65 6.21
CA ALA A 60 -12.24 -17.00 7.21
C ALA A 60 -12.61 -15.55 6.85
N ALA A 61 -11.96 -14.93 5.86
CA ALA A 61 -12.33 -13.61 5.35
C ALA A 61 -13.46 -13.71 4.31
N VAL A 62 -13.65 -14.87 3.66
CA VAL A 62 -14.78 -15.14 2.75
C VAL A 62 -16.13 -14.98 3.46
N ASP A 63 -16.18 -15.16 4.78
CA ASP A 63 -17.36 -14.89 5.59
C ASP A 63 -17.86 -13.43 5.45
N ALA A 64 -16.96 -12.47 5.16
CA ALA A 64 -17.34 -11.08 4.90
C ALA A 64 -18.08 -10.91 3.55
N ILE A 65 -17.82 -11.80 2.59
CA ILE A 65 -18.51 -11.84 1.30
C ILE A 65 -19.92 -12.46 1.48
N GLY A 66 -20.00 -13.51 2.31
CA GLY A 66 -21.22 -14.26 2.59
C GLY A 66 -21.46 -15.42 1.61
N ALA A 67 -22.41 -16.29 1.95
CA ALA A 67 -22.61 -17.58 1.27
C ALA A 67 -23.33 -17.52 -0.10
N PHE A 68 -23.95 -16.37 -0.45
CA PHE A 68 -24.69 -16.19 -1.70
C PHE A 68 -24.46 -14.78 -2.27
N PRO A 69 -24.35 -14.63 -3.62
CA PRO A 69 -24.36 -15.68 -4.66
C PRO A 69 -23.12 -16.61 -4.62
N PRO A 70 -23.08 -17.74 -5.36
CA PRO A 70 -21.85 -18.51 -5.51
C PRO A 70 -20.73 -17.63 -6.08
N ILE A 71 -19.59 -17.60 -5.41
CA ILE A 71 -18.48 -16.70 -5.71
C ILE A 71 -17.28 -17.50 -6.21
N HIS A 72 -16.64 -16.99 -7.27
CA HIS A 72 -15.30 -17.40 -7.66
C HIS A 72 -14.30 -16.42 -7.03
N GLU A 73 -13.68 -16.86 -5.94
CA GLU A 73 -12.66 -16.09 -5.23
C GLU A 73 -11.26 -16.64 -5.54
N SER A 74 -10.33 -15.74 -5.78
CA SER A 74 -8.89 -16.03 -5.89
C SER A 74 -8.17 -15.35 -4.74
N HIS A 75 -7.09 -15.97 -4.29
CA HIS A 75 -6.30 -15.46 -3.18
C HIS A 75 -4.84 -15.31 -3.56
N VAL A 76 -4.28 -14.14 -3.27
CA VAL A 76 -2.86 -13.83 -3.42
C VAL A 76 -2.23 -13.69 -2.03
N GLU A 77 -1.21 -14.50 -1.76
CA GLU A 77 -0.41 -14.46 -0.51
C GLU A 77 0.56 -13.26 -0.47
N MET A 78 0.03 -12.05 -0.70
CA MET A 78 0.75 -10.78 -0.74
C MET A 78 -0.20 -9.61 -0.38
N ASP A 79 0.30 -8.37 -0.48
CA ASP A 79 -0.56 -7.20 -0.41
C ASP A 79 -1.61 -7.20 -1.54
N ALA A 80 -2.82 -6.76 -1.22
CA ALA A 80 -3.94 -6.77 -2.15
C ALA A 80 -3.72 -5.90 -3.40
N ALA A 81 -2.69 -5.04 -3.45
CA ALA A 81 -2.22 -4.45 -4.70
C ALA A 81 -1.87 -5.50 -5.78
N TRP A 82 -1.36 -6.68 -5.40
CA TRP A 82 -1.10 -7.78 -6.35
C TRP A 82 -2.38 -8.56 -6.69
N ALA A 83 -3.33 -8.66 -5.75
CA ALA A 83 -4.68 -9.15 -6.04
C ALA A 83 -5.42 -8.26 -7.06
N LEU A 84 -5.19 -6.94 -6.98
CA LEU A 84 -5.68 -5.98 -7.98
C LEU A 84 -5.11 -6.26 -9.37
N TYR A 85 -3.81 -6.59 -9.46
CA TYR A 85 -3.18 -6.92 -10.73
C TYR A 85 -3.83 -8.14 -11.39
N GLU A 86 -4.13 -9.20 -10.63
CA GLU A 86 -4.86 -10.37 -11.14
C GLU A 86 -6.27 -9.99 -11.64
N ALA A 87 -7.03 -9.26 -10.83
CA ALA A 87 -8.38 -8.81 -11.20
C ALA A 87 -8.37 -7.91 -12.45
N TRP A 88 -7.38 -7.01 -12.54
CA TRP A 88 -7.18 -6.15 -13.70
C TRP A 88 -6.87 -6.96 -14.96
N LEU A 89 -6.00 -7.98 -14.89
CA LEU A 89 -5.72 -8.86 -16.03
C LEU A 89 -6.98 -9.59 -16.50
N LYS A 90 -7.81 -10.11 -15.60
CA LYS A 90 -9.08 -10.78 -15.97
C LYS A 90 -10.04 -9.86 -16.71
N ILE A 91 -10.15 -8.60 -16.28
CA ILE A 91 -10.95 -7.59 -17.00
C ILE A 91 -10.33 -7.28 -18.36
N ARG A 92 -9.01 -7.09 -18.43
CA ARG A 92 -8.30 -6.79 -19.68
C ARG A 92 -8.37 -7.93 -20.71
N MET A 93 -8.47 -9.17 -20.26
CA MET A 93 -8.68 -10.35 -21.11
C MET A 93 -10.14 -10.56 -21.52
N GLY A 94 -11.08 -9.76 -20.98
CA GLY A 94 -12.52 -9.90 -21.24
C GLY A 94 -13.16 -11.11 -20.56
N GLU A 95 -12.52 -11.71 -19.56
CA GLU A 95 -13.09 -12.84 -18.80
C GLU A 95 -14.23 -12.38 -17.87
N VAL A 96 -14.10 -11.17 -17.32
CA VAL A 96 -15.08 -10.55 -16.43
C VAL A 96 -15.17 -9.05 -16.71
N GLU A 97 -16.31 -8.45 -16.40
CA GLU A 97 -16.54 -7.00 -16.57
C GLU A 97 -16.45 -6.23 -15.24
N THR A 98 -16.50 -6.91 -14.10
CA THR A 98 -16.48 -6.34 -12.76
C THR A 98 -15.71 -7.24 -11.80
N ALA A 99 -14.95 -6.63 -10.89
CA ALA A 99 -14.24 -7.34 -9.85
C ALA A 99 -14.20 -6.55 -8.55
N LEU A 100 -14.21 -7.25 -7.42
CA LEU A 100 -13.97 -6.68 -6.10
C LEU A 100 -12.66 -7.23 -5.55
N VAL A 101 -11.78 -6.32 -5.18
CA VAL A 101 -10.45 -6.62 -4.64
C VAL A 101 -10.40 -6.13 -3.21
N TYR A 102 -9.93 -6.95 -2.28
CA TYR A 102 -9.84 -6.54 -0.88
C TYR A 102 -8.60 -7.09 -0.19
N GLY A 103 -8.17 -6.40 0.85
CA GLY A 103 -7.11 -6.86 1.73
C GLY A 103 -7.37 -6.41 3.16
N PHE A 104 -6.79 -7.12 4.11
CA PHE A 104 -6.85 -6.77 5.52
C PHE A 104 -5.52 -7.07 6.21
N GLY A 105 -5.12 -6.15 7.08
CA GLY A 105 -3.96 -6.28 7.93
C GLY A 105 -4.37 -6.32 9.39
N LYS A 106 -3.96 -7.37 10.10
CA LYS A 106 -4.05 -7.42 11.57
C LYS A 106 -2.66 -7.51 12.19
N SER A 107 -1.85 -6.50 11.92
CA SER A 107 -0.45 -6.44 12.35
C SER A 107 -0.29 -6.51 13.86
N SER A 108 -1.31 -6.09 14.62
CA SER A 108 -1.31 -6.11 16.08
C SER A 108 -1.40 -7.52 16.68
N ALA A 109 -1.81 -8.52 15.89
CA ALA A 109 -2.00 -9.91 16.36
C ALA A 109 -0.70 -10.64 16.68
N GLY A 110 0.45 -10.12 16.22
CA GLY A 110 1.74 -10.74 16.41
C GLY A 110 2.88 -9.73 16.56
N GLN A 111 4.10 -10.24 16.58
CA GLN A 111 5.30 -9.39 16.56
C GLN A 111 5.70 -9.13 15.11
N LEU A 112 5.00 -8.19 14.45
CA LEU A 112 5.14 -7.91 13.01
C LEU A 112 6.59 -7.93 12.53
N ARG A 113 7.47 -7.17 13.19
CA ARG A 113 8.88 -7.02 12.79
C ARG A 113 9.69 -8.32 12.81
N ARG A 114 9.35 -9.24 13.72
CA ARG A 114 9.96 -10.58 13.78
C ARG A 114 9.36 -11.53 12.75
N VAL A 115 8.05 -11.43 12.50
CA VAL A 115 7.40 -12.22 11.46
C VAL A 115 7.98 -11.85 10.09
N LEU A 116 8.19 -10.57 9.82
CA LEU A 116 8.81 -10.10 8.58
C LEU A 116 10.27 -10.54 8.40
N ALA A 117 10.97 -10.98 9.46
CA ALA A 117 12.30 -11.58 9.29
C ALA A 117 12.24 -12.92 8.53
N LEU A 118 11.07 -13.58 8.48
CA LEU A 118 10.86 -14.85 7.77
C LEU A 118 10.82 -14.69 6.25
N GLN A 119 10.69 -13.46 5.74
CA GLN A 119 10.74 -13.19 4.29
C GLN A 119 12.18 -13.17 3.74
N MET A 120 13.17 -13.26 4.63
CA MET A 120 14.58 -13.23 4.29
C MET A 120 15.04 -14.60 3.79
N ASP A 121 16.22 -14.66 3.16
CA ASP A 121 16.81 -15.93 2.73
C ASP A 121 16.85 -16.94 3.90
N PRO A 122 16.19 -18.11 3.76
CA PRO A 122 16.00 -19.04 4.87
C PRO A 122 17.27 -19.74 5.33
N TYR A 123 18.34 -19.73 4.54
CA TYR A 123 19.57 -20.47 4.82
C TYR A 123 20.65 -19.60 5.43
N VAL A 124 20.80 -18.36 4.97
CA VAL A 124 21.95 -17.51 5.33
C VAL A 124 21.58 -16.23 6.06
N VAL A 125 20.36 -15.71 5.92
CA VAL A 125 19.96 -14.43 6.55
C VAL A 125 18.91 -14.62 7.63
N ALA A 126 17.82 -15.35 7.36
CA ALA A 126 16.75 -15.58 8.32
C ALA A 126 17.24 -16.22 9.64
N PRO A 127 18.25 -17.14 9.66
CA PRO A 127 18.78 -17.68 10.92
C PRO A 127 19.42 -16.63 11.85
N LEU A 128 19.83 -15.46 11.32
CA LEU A 128 20.32 -14.33 12.11
C LEU A 128 19.18 -13.51 12.72
N TRP A 129 17.95 -13.73 12.25
CA TRP A 129 16.72 -13.07 12.67
C TRP A 129 16.73 -11.52 12.63
N PRO A 130 17.22 -10.89 11.55
CA PRO A 130 17.25 -9.43 11.46
C PRO A 130 15.81 -8.92 11.36
N ASP A 131 15.37 -8.12 12.33
CA ASP A 131 14.03 -7.55 12.29
C ASP A 131 13.91 -6.49 11.17
N SER A 132 12.67 -6.27 10.70
CA SER A 132 12.44 -5.40 9.55
C SER A 132 12.89 -3.94 9.75
N VAL A 133 12.89 -3.42 10.98
CA VAL A 133 13.36 -2.06 11.27
C VAL A 133 14.88 -2.00 11.22
N SER A 134 15.59 -3.01 11.74
CA SER A 134 17.06 -3.08 11.64
C SER A 134 17.52 -3.14 10.18
N VAL A 135 16.85 -3.92 9.33
CA VAL A 135 17.16 -3.96 7.88
C VAL A 135 16.94 -2.60 7.22
N ALA A 136 15.83 -1.92 7.54
CA ALA A 136 15.57 -0.58 7.04
C ALA A 136 16.54 0.47 7.61
N GLY A 137 17.01 0.29 8.85
CA GLY A 137 18.02 1.14 9.48
C GLY A 137 19.37 1.05 8.78
N ILE A 138 19.78 -0.13 8.32
CA ILE A 138 20.96 -0.31 7.47
C ILE A 138 20.78 0.46 6.16
N GLN A 139 19.62 0.34 5.51
CA GLN A 139 19.31 1.09 4.28
C GLN A 139 19.40 2.61 4.51
N ALA A 140 18.82 3.12 5.60
CA ALA A 140 18.85 4.53 5.96
C ALA A 140 20.28 5.03 6.23
N ARG A 141 21.06 4.24 6.99
CA ARG A 141 22.46 4.55 7.32
C ARG A 141 23.32 4.68 6.07
N LEU A 142 23.18 3.76 5.11
CA LEU A 142 23.95 3.79 3.87
C LEU A 142 23.73 5.09 3.08
N GLY A 143 22.49 5.56 2.98
CA GLY A 143 22.24 6.84 2.28
C GLY A 143 22.65 8.08 3.08
N LEU A 144 22.59 8.04 4.42
CA LEU A 144 23.16 9.10 5.27
C LEU A 144 24.68 9.21 5.08
N GLU A 145 25.39 8.07 5.10
CA GLU A 145 26.84 8.02 4.90
C GLU A 145 27.26 8.41 3.47
N ALA A 146 26.43 8.08 2.47
CA ALA A 146 26.63 8.49 1.10
C ALA A 146 26.24 9.96 0.82
N GLY A 147 25.63 10.66 1.79
CA GLY A 147 25.16 12.03 1.65
C GLY A 147 23.98 12.20 0.69
N LEU A 148 23.20 11.13 0.47
CA LEU A 148 22.01 11.14 -0.39
C LEU A 148 20.80 11.80 0.28
N TRP A 149 20.77 11.75 1.62
CA TRP A 149 19.79 12.44 2.46
C TRP A 149 20.41 12.74 3.82
N SER A 150 19.77 13.63 4.56
CA SER A 150 20.07 13.98 5.94
C SER A 150 18.95 13.53 6.87
N GLU A 151 19.21 13.44 8.17
CA GLU A 151 18.16 13.18 9.18
C GLU A 151 17.06 14.25 9.14
N LYS A 152 17.41 15.48 8.74
CA LYS A 152 16.44 16.56 8.56
C LYS A 152 15.48 16.25 7.41
N ASP A 153 15.97 15.74 6.28
CA ASP A 153 15.11 15.35 5.14
C ASP A 153 14.14 14.24 5.55
N LEU A 154 14.60 13.28 6.36
CA LEU A 154 13.76 12.21 6.90
C LEU A 154 12.65 12.76 7.81
N ALA A 155 13.00 13.67 8.73
CA ALA A 155 12.04 14.31 9.61
C ALA A 155 11.04 15.20 8.86
N GLU A 156 11.46 15.87 7.77
CA GLU A 156 10.57 16.65 6.90
C GLU A 156 9.54 15.78 6.18
N VAL A 157 9.93 14.58 5.72
CA VAL A 157 8.99 13.59 5.17
C VAL A 157 7.93 13.23 6.22
N ALA A 158 8.34 12.87 7.43
CA ALA A 158 7.40 12.50 8.49
C ALA A 158 6.48 13.66 8.89
N ALA A 159 7.01 14.88 9.02
CA ALA A 159 6.21 16.06 9.36
C ALA A 159 5.16 16.36 8.29
N ARG A 160 5.55 16.30 7.00
CA ARG A 160 4.61 16.47 5.88
C ARG A 160 3.54 15.40 5.87
N SER A 161 3.91 14.12 5.99
CA SER A 161 2.95 13.01 6.06
C SER A 161 1.93 13.18 7.19
N ARG A 162 2.36 13.61 8.39
CA ARG A 162 1.43 13.86 9.50
C ARG A 162 0.51 15.06 9.26
N ALA A 163 1.02 16.11 8.62
CA ALA A 163 0.21 17.28 8.26
C ALA A 163 -0.85 16.92 7.20
N ASP A 164 -0.46 16.20 6.14
CA ASP A 164 -1.37 15.75 5.09
C ASP A 164 -2.41 14.75 5.63
N ALA A 165 -2.06 13.93 6.63
CA ALA A 165 -2.97 13.01 7.31
C ALA A 165 -4.11 13.70 8.10
N ALA A 166 -4.04 15.01 8.37
CA ALA A 166 -5.02 15.70 9.22
C ALA A 166 -6.45 15.66 8.66
N GLY A 167 -6.60 15.61 7.32
CA GLY A 167 -7.89 15.49 6.64
C GLY A 167 -8.34 14.05 6.38
N ASN A 168 -7.51 13.05 6.69
CA ASN A 168 -7.82 11.66 6.40
C ASN A 168 -8.51 10.99 7.61
N PRO A 169 -9.81 10.65 7.52
CA PRO A 169 -10.53 10.02 8.62
C PRO A 169 -10.02 8.61 8.97
N ALA A 170 -9.27 7.98 8.05
CA ALA A 170 -8.67 6.67 8.29
C ALA A 170 -7.25 6.76 8.88
N ALA A 171 -6.66 7.93 9.11
CA ALA A 171 -5.31 8.03 9.65
C ALA A 171 -5.23 7.61 11.12
N GLN A 172 -4.23 6.78 11.47
CA GLN A 172 -3.91 6.40 12.85
C GLN A 172 -3.08 7.49 13.55
N VAL A 173 -2.20 8.15 12.80
CA VAL A 173 -1.30 9.21 13.27
C VAL A 173 -1.47 10.42 12.36
N SER A 174 -1.78 11.57 12.95
CA SER A 174 -1.98 12.82 12.20
C SER A 174 -1.64 14.05 13.05
N GLY A 175 -1.79 15.22 12.45
CA GLY A 175 -1.63 16.52 13.10
C GLY A 175 -0.23 17.11 12.95
N PRO A 176 -0.11 18.45 13.06
CA PRO A 176 1.16 19.14 12.83
C PRO A 176 2.21 18.74 13.87
N VAL A 177 3.47 18.74 13.44
CA VAL A 177 4.65 18.54 14.28
C VAL A 177 5.83 19.31 13.71
N GLU A 178 6.64 19.88 14.59
CA GLU A 178 7.83 20.62 14.18
C GLU A 178 9.00 19.66 13.92
N VAL A 179 9.75 19.88 12.84
CA VAL A 179 10.93 19.07 12.49
C VAL A 179 11.97 19.06 13.62
N ALA A 180 12.13 20.17 14.34
CA ALA A 180 13.04 20.25 15.48
C ALA A 180 12.62 19.30 16.63
N GLU A 181 11.33 19.16 16.90
CA GLU A 181 10.80 18.22 17.90
C GLU A 181 11.08 16.78 17.48
N LEU A 182 10.90 16.47 16.20
CA LEU A 182 11.18 15.15 15.65
C LEU A 182 12.67 14.78 15.80
N LEU A 183 13.58 15.72 15.50
CA LEU A 183 15.03 15.49 15.57
C LEU A 183 15.57 15.38 17.02
N ASP A 184 14.91 16.01 17.99
CA ASP A 184 15.26 15.92 19.42
C ASP A 184 14.83 14.57 20.04
N ALA A 185 13.91 13.85 19.39
CA ALA A 185 13.48 12.53 19.85
C ALA A 185 14.64 11.51 19.83
N PRO A 186 14.68 10.56 20.78
CA PRO A 186 15.71 9.54 20.81
C PRO A 186 15.59 8.60 19.60
N TYR A 187 16.74 8.04 19.19
CA TYR A 187 16.73 6.94 18.22
C TYR A 187 15.92 5.76 18.74
N PHE A 188 15.10 5.22 17.85
CA PHE A 188 14.42 3.95 18.06
C PHE A 188 15.34 2.78 17.67
N ALA A 189 15.95 2.89 16.49
CA ALA A 189 16.93 1.95 15.96
C ALA A 189 17.89 2.74 15.08
N ASP A 190 19.00 3.21 15.65
CA ASP A 190 19.96 4.10 14.99
C ASP A 190 20.23 3.69 13.52
N PRO A 191 19.97 4.59 12.53
CA PRO A 191 19.67 6.02 12.64
C PRO A 191 18.18 6.41 12.72
N LEU A 192 17.26 5.44 12.75
CA LEU A 192 15.82 5.70 12.67
C LEU A 192 15.25 6.10 14.04
N ARG A 193 14.43 7.16 14.04
CA ARG A 193 13.56 7.55 15.15
C ARG A 193 12.16 7.01 14.95
N ALA A 194 11.30 7.15 15.95
CA ALA A 194 9.93 6.62 15.87
C ALA A 194 9.12 7.22 14.71
N HIS A 195 9.36 8.48 14.34
CA HIS A 195 8.66 9.16 13.24
C HIS A 195 9.11 8.67 11.85
N ASP A 196 10.27 8.02 11.77
CA ASP A 196 10.78 7.45 10.52
C ASP A 196 10.14 6.11 10.17
N ILE A 197 9.37 5.52 11.09
CA ILE A 197 8.90 4.15 11.01
C ILE A 197 7.38 4.17 11.00
N ALA A 198 6.78 3.61 9.95
CA ALA A 198 5.33 3.45 9.89
C ALA A 198 4.80 2.67 11.12
N PRO A 199 3.66 3.10 11.70
CA PRO A 199 3.12 2.47 12.90
C PRO A 199 2.65 1.04 12.61
N VAL A 200 2.63 0.21 13.66
CA VAL A 200 1.88 -1.06 13.63
C VAL A 200 0.40 -0.71 13.58
N THR A 201 -0.29 -1.23 12.56
CA THR A 201 -1.65 -0.86 12.22
C THR A 201 -2.48 -2.08 11.86
N ASP A 202 -3.69 -2.11 12.40
CA ASP A 202 -4.79 -2.93 11.92
C ASP A 202 -5.69 -2.08 11.01
N GLY A 203 -6.14 -2.66 9.90
CA GLY A 203 -6.99 -1.99 8.93
C GLY A 203 -7.32 -2.90 7.75
N ALA A 204 -8.11 -2.38 6.82
CA ALA A 204 -8.52 -3.09 5.61
C ALA A 204 -8.83 -2.10 4.49
N ALA A 205 -8.76 -2.57 3.25
CA ALA A 205 -9.07 -1.77 2.06
C ALA A 205 -9.85 -2.62 1.06
N VAL A 206 -10.76 -1.99 0.32
CA VAL A 206 -11.52 -2.60 -0.77
C VAL A 206 -11.57 -1.69 -1.99
N LEU A 207 -11.38 -2.27 -3.17
CA LEU A 207 -11.51 -1.62 -4.46
C LEU A 207 -12.49 -2.37 -5.35
N VAL A 208 -13.34 -1.62 -6.05
CA VAL A 208 -14.20 -2.13 -7.13
C VAL A 208 -13.64 -1.67 -8.47
N LEU A 209 -13.33 -2.66 -9.30
CA LEU A 209 -12.90 -2.54 -10.68
C LEU A 209 -14.05 -2.89 -11.62
N ALA A 210 -14.08 -2.23 -12.77
CA ALA A 210 -14.91 -2.64 -13.89
C ALA A 210 -14.19 -2.35 -15.21
N SER A 211 -14.70 -2.91 -16.31
CA SER A 211 -14.31 -2.48 -17.65
C SER A 211 -14.58 -0.98 -17.82
N ALA A 212 -13.86 -0.31 -18.72
CA ALA A 212 -14.03 1.12 -18.94
C ALA A 212 -15.47 1.44 -19.40
N GLU A 213 -16.06 0.60 -20.25
CA GLU A 213 -17.44 0.73 -20.71
C GLU A 213 -18.41 0.61 -19.54
N ARG A 214 -18.24 -0.42 -18.70
CA ARG A 214 -19.12 -0.66 -17.55
C ARG A 214 -18.98 0.43 -16.49
N ALA A 215 -17.78 0.93 -16.27
CA ALA A 215 -17.52 2.00 -15.31
C ALA A 215 -18.17 3.32 -15.74
N ALA A 216 -18.20 3.63 -17.05
CA ALA A 216 -18.83 4.83 -17.58
C ALA A 216 -20.36 4.88 -17.35
N ASP A 217 -21.02 3.72 -17.22
CA ASP A 217 -22.44 3.63 -16.88
C ASP A 217 -22.71 3.82 -15.38
N LEU A 218 -21.69 3.73 -14.53
CA LEU A 218 -21.83 3.61 -13.07
C LEU A 218 -21.31 4.82 -12.30
N VAL A 219 -20.29 5.52 -12.84
CA VAL A 219 -19.70 6.72 -12.21
C VAL A 219 -19.35 7.76 -13.27
N ASP A 220 -19.50 9.03 -12.92
CA ASP A 220 -19.30 10.15 -13.88
C ASP A 220 -17.85 10.30 -14.35
N SER A 221 -16.87 10.07 -13.46
CA SER A 221 -15.43 10.26 -13.74
C SER A 221 -14.61 9.07 -13.23
N PRO A 222 -14.66 7.92 -13.92
CA PRO A 222 -13.93 6.74 -13.47
C PRO A 222 -12.41 6.97 -13.52
N ALA A 223 -11.72 6.59 -12.44
CA ALA A 223 -10.26 6.47 -12.43
C ALA A 223 -9.84 5.24 -13.25
N VAL A 224 -9.26 5.46 -14.43
CA VAL A 224 -8.86 4.41 -15.36
C VAL A 224 -7.41 4.02 -15.08
N ILE A 225 -7.17 2.74 -14.82
CA ILE A 225 -5.80 2.22 -14.71
C ILE A 225 -5.22 2.13 -16.12
N THR A 226 -4.27 3.02 -16.44
CA THR A 226 -3.61 3.09 -17.76
C THR A 226 -2.41 2.15 -17.86
N GLY A 227 -1.78 1.82 -16.74
CA GLY A 227 -0.77 0.76 -16.68
C GLY A 227 -0.47 0.29 -15.26
N ILE A 228 -0.07 -0.98 -15.14
CA ILE A 228 0.46 -1.57 -13.91
C ILE A 228 1.73 -2.34 -14.27
N GLU A 229 2.81 -2.09 -13.53
CA GLU A 229 4.09 -2.76 -13.70
C GLU A 229 4.60 -3.26 -12.35
N HIS A 230 4.91 -4.56 -12.28
CA HIS A 230 5.51 -5.20 -11.11
C HIS A 230 6.92 -5.69 -11.43
N ARG A 231 7.88 -5.29 -10.60
CA ARG A 231 9.29 -5.67 -10.72
C ARG A 231 9.83 -6.11 -9.37
N VAL A 232 10.81 -7.00 -9.40
CA VAL A 232 11.39 -7.61 -8.19
C VAL A 232 12.91 -7.55 -8.29
N ASP A 233 13.55 -7.06 -7.23
CA ASP A 233 14.99 -7.13 -7.03
C ASP A 233 15.42 -8.47 -6.41
N SER A 234 16.72 -8.74 -6.45
CA SER A 234 17.31 -9.91 -5.80
C SER A 234 16.87 -10.04 -4.33
N PRO A 235 16.50 -11.24 -3.84
CA PRO A 235 16.21 -11.44 -2.42
C PRO A 235 17.47 -11.34 -1.53
N ALA A 236 18.65 -11.46 -2.12
CA ALA A 236 19.91 -11.37 -1.38
C ALA A 236 20.28 -9.90 -1.13
N LEU A 237 20.15 -9.44 0.12
CA LEU A 237 20.50 -8.07 0.52
C LEU A 237 21.94 -7.68 0.17
N GLY A 238 22.89 -8.59 0.37
CA GLY A 238 24.32 -8.31 0.20
C GLY A 238 24.78 -8.06 -1.25
N VAL A 239 23.91 -8.29 -2.25
CA VAL A 239 24.23 -8.00 -3.67
C VAL A 239 23.50 -6.77 -4.19
N ARG A 240 22.68 -6.12 -3.36
CA ARG A 240 21.93 -4.91 -3.73
C ARG A 240 22.67 -3.67 -3.26
N ASP A 241 22.65 -2.65 -4.09
CA ASP A 241 22.77 -1.28 -3.58
C ASP A 241 21.43 -0.91 -2.96
N LEU A 242 21.38 -0.81 -1.63
CA LEU A 242 20.15 -0.53 -0.90
C LEU A 242 19.73 0.95 -0.98
N THR A 243 20.60 1.83 -1.48
CA THR A 243 20.31 3.27 -1.58
C THR A 243 19.46 3.63 -2.81
N VAL A 244 19.23 2.66 -3.70
CA VAL A 244 18.42 2.80 -4.91
C VAL A 244 17.36 1.70 -4.97
N SER A 245 16.34 1.86 -5.83
CA SER A 245 15.34 0.81 -6.12
C SER A 245 15.31 0.53 -7.63
N PRO A 246 16.16 -0.38 -8.15
CA PRO A 246 16.22 -0.71 -9.58
C PRO A 246 14.89 -1.25 -10.12
N SER A 247 14.16 -2.04 -9.33
CA SER A 247 12.82 -2.52 -9.65
C SER A 247 11.81 -1.37 -9.80
N THR A 248 11.81 -0.37 -8.91
CA THR A 248 10.96 0.82 -9.07
C THR A 248 11.32 1.61 -10.32
N VAL A 249 12.62 1.82 -10.60
CA VAL A 249 13.09 2.49 -11.83
C VAL A 249 12.61 1.76 -13.07
N ALA A 250 12.74 0.43 -13.10
CA ALA A 250 12.33 -0.38 -14.24
C ALA A 250 10.80 -0.36 -14.44
N ALA A 251 10.02 -0.39 -13.36
CA ALA A 251 8.57 -0.27 -13.41
C ALA A 251 8.14 1.11 -13.92
N GLY A 252 8.73 2.19 -13.38
CA GLY A 252 8.44 3.56 -13.81
C GLY A 252 8.75 3.82 -15.29
N ARG A 253 9.87 3.28 -15.81
CA ARG A 253 10.24 3.39 -17.23
C ARG A 253 9.29 2.68 -18.19
N ALA A 254 8.54 1.69 -17.72
CA ALA A 254 7.56 0.95 -18.51
C ALA A 254 6.18 1.62 -18.53
N LEU A 255 6.00 2.70 -17.76
CA LEU A 255 4.76 3.46 -17.65
C LEU A 255 4.94 4.89 -18.16
N ASP A 256 3.83 5.53 -18.52
CA ASP A 256 3.82 6.96 -18.82
C ASP A 256 3.62 7.78 -17.54
N LEU A 257 4.69 8.38 -17.06
CA LEU A 257 4.69 9.21 -15.84
C LEU A 257 4.55 10.71 -16.12
N ASP A 258 4.48 11.12 -17.39
CA ASP A 258 4.34 12.53 -17.73
C ASP A 258 2.98 13.07 -17.26
N GLY A 259 2.99 14.27 -16.69
CA GLY A 259 1.80 14.92 -16.16
C GLY A 259 1.21 14.31 -14.88
N VAL A 260 1.91 13.40 -14.18
CA VAL A 260 1.46 12.93 -12.85
C VAL A 260 1.39 14.11 -11.87
N GLU A 261 0.23 14.31 -11.26
CA GLU A 261 -0.02 15.42 -10.31
C GLU A 261 0.08 14.96 -8.85
N VAL A 262 -0.35 13.72 -8.57
CA VAL A 262 -0.36 13.12 -7.24
C VAL A 262 0.27 11.73 -7.29
N ALA A 263 1.11 11.42 -6.31
CA ALA A 263 1.67 10.08 -6.12
C ALA A 263 1.37 9.56 -4.71
N GLU A 264 0.72 8.40 -4.60
CA GLU A 264 0.50 7.68 -3.35
C GLU A 264 1.50 6.54 -3.23
N LEU A 265 2.54 6.74 -2.42
CA LEU A 265 3.69 5.86 -2.30
C LEU A 265 3.61 5.01 -1.02
N HIS A 266 3.64 3.69 -1.19
CA HIS A 266 3.85 2.76 -0.07
C HIS A 266 5.32 2.79 0.35
N ALA A 267 5.66 3.74 1.24
CA ALA A 267 6.98 3.92 1.84
C ALA A 267 6.91 3.73 3.37
N PRO A 268 7.06 2.51 3.90
CA PRO A 268 6.99 2.24 5.34
C PRO A 268 8.05 2.96 6.19
N PHE A 269 9.06 3.55 5.55
CA PHE A 269 10.09 4.34 6.20
C PHE A 269 10.34 5.66 5.45
N THR A 270 10.68 6.73 6.16
CA THR A 270 10.86 8.08 5.59
C THR A 270 11.89 8.12 4.45
N HIS A 271 13.04 7.45 4.61
CA HIS A 271 14.09 7.41 3.58
C HIS A 271 13.64 6.68 2.32
N GLN A 272 12.70 5.73 2.43
CA GLN A 272 12.18 5.00 1.27
C GLN A 272 11.32 5.89 0.38
N GLU A 273 10.65 6.90 0.93
CA GLU A 273 9.92 7.86 0.11
C GLU A 273 10.88 8.66 -0.78
N LEU A 274 12.04 9.05 -0.26
CA LEU A 274 13.09 9.74 -1.02
C LEU A 274 13.64 8.84 -2.13
N ILE A 275 13.92 7.57 -1.83
CA ILE A 275 14.34 6.57 -2.83
C ILE A 275 13.31 6.43 -3.94
N LEU A 276 12.02 6.32 -3.59
CA LEU A 276 10.93 6.14 -4.55
C LEU A 276 10.69 7.40 -5.39
N ARG A 277 10.76 8.59 -4.78
CA ARG A 277 10.66 9.88 -5.47
C ARG A 277 11.70 9.99 -6.58
N GLU A 278 12.96 9.69 -6.26
CA GLU A 278 14.07 9.70 -7.23
C GLU A 278 13.89 8.59 -8.28
N ALA A 279 13.58 7.36 -7.86
CA ALA A 279 13.44 6.21 -8.76
C ALA A 279 12.34 6.39 -9.81
N LEU A 280 11.26 7.09 -9.45
CA LEU A 280 10.13 7.41 -10.34
C LEU A 280 10.30 8.74 -11.08
N GLY A 281 11.37 9.51 -10.80
CA GLY A 281 11.59 10.82 -11.41
C GLY A 281 10.49 11.85 -11.10
N LEU A 282 9.89 11.78 -9.91
CA LEU A 282 8.79 12.66 -9.53
C LEU A 282 9.32 14.06 -9.21
N GLY A 283 8.85 15.06 -9.97
CA GLY A 283 9.22 16.46 -9.76
C GLY A 283 8.66 17.05 -8.46
N GLU A 284 9.19 18.20 -8.03
CA GLU A 284 8.77 18.88 -6.80
C GLU A 284 7.29 19.31 -6.77
N GLN A 285 6.70 19.50 -7.94
CA GLN A 285 5.28 19.82 -8.09
C GLN A 285 4.34 18.64 -7.80
N VAL A 286 4.86 17.40 -7.84
CA VAL A 286 4.05 16.20 -7.58
C VAL A 286 3.74 16.13 -6.10
N ARG A 287 2.44 16.12 -5.75
CA ARG A 287 2.00 15.94 -4.37
C ARG A 287 2.15 14.47 -3.97
N ILE A 288 3.12 14.19 -3.12
CA ILE A 288 3.37 12.84 -2.61
C ILE A 288 2.57 12.63 -1.32
N ASN A 289 1.82 11.52 -1.27
CA ASN A 289 1.11 11.03 -0.10
C ASN A 289 0.14 12.06 0.54
N PRO A 290 -0.72 12.77 -0.22
CA PRO A 290 -1.68 13.71 0.37
C PRO A 290 -2.71 13.04 1.30
N SER A 291 -2.84 11.71 1.30
CA SER A 291 -3.59 10.96 2.33
C SER A 291 -2.84 10.79 3.66
N GLY A 292 -1.59 11.23 3.74
CA GLY A 292 -0.66 11.01 4.85
C GLY A 292 0.28 9.82 4.68
N GLY A 293 0.16 9.05 3.60
CA GLY A 293 1.05 7.92 3.35
C GLY A 293 0.81 6.76 4.33
N VAL A 294 1.69 5.76 4.27
CA VAL A 294 1.69 4.67 5.25
C VAL A 294 2.32 5.06 6.59
N LEU A 295 3.03 6.20 6.66
CA LEU A 295 3.52 6.77 7.92
C LEU A 295 2.37 7.20 8.84
N ALA A 296 1.20 7.52 8.27
CA ALA A 296 -0.03 7.81 9.02
C ALA A 296 -0.83 6.55 9.41
N GLY A 297 -0.51 5.37 8.85
CA GLY A 297 -1.18 4.10 9.10
C GLY A 297 -0.78 3.05 8.06
N ASN A 298 -0.25 1.91 8.48
CA ASN A 298 0.29 0.88 7.59
C ASN A 298 -0.35 -0.49 7.81
N PRO A 299 -1.61 -0.70 7.39
CA PRO A 299 -2.29 -1.97 7.54
C PRO A 299 -1.69 -2.99 6.55
N MET A 300 -0.75 -3.80 7.01
CA MET A 300 -0.02 -4.78 6.20
C MET A 300 -0.98 -5.62 5.33
N PHE A 301 -0.58 -5.84 4.08
CA PHE A 301 -1.37 -6.52 3.04
C PHE A 301 -2.60 -5.77 2.49
N SER A 302 -2.90 -4.59 3.02
CA SER A 302 -3.92 -3.69 2.43
C SER A 302 -3.39 -2.29 2.15
N ALA A 303 -2.19 -1.96 2.64
CA ALA A 303 -1.60 -0.64 2.53
C ALA A 303 -1.30 -0.27 1.06
N GLY A 304 -0.80 -1.22 0.26
CA GLY A 304 -0.55 -1.00 -1.17
C GLY A 304 -1.85 -0.79 -1.93
N LEU A 305 -2.86 -1.63 -1.69
CA LEU A 305 -4.22 -1.44 -2.24
C LEU A 305 -4.81 -0.08 -1.84
N ALA A 306 -4.64 0.33 -0.58
CA ALA A 306 -5.09 1.62 -0.10
C ALA A 306 -4.39 2.79 -0.81
N ARG A 307 -3.08 2.68 -1.14
CA ARG A 307 -2.39 3.70 -1.95
C ARG A 307 -3.02 3.84 -3.34
N ILE A 308 -3.35 2.72 -3.98
CA ILE A 308 -4.03 2.72 -5.28
C ILE A 308 -5.43 3.34 -5.16
N GLY A 309 -6.15 3.03 -4.08
CA GLY A 309 -7.47 3.62 -3.81
C GLY A 309 -7.45 5.11 -3.52
N GLU A 310 -6.48 5.60 -2.74
CA GLU A 310 -6.29 7.03 -2.49
C GLU A 310 -5.92 7.77 -3.79
N ALA A 311 -5.06 7.19 -4.62
CA ALA A 311 -4.73 7.75 -5.93
C ALA A 311 -5.96 7.79 -6.87
N ALA A 312 -6.80 6.76 -6.84
CA ALA A 312 -8.05 6.71 -7.59
C ALA A 312 -9.06 7.74 -7.09
N ASN A 313 -9.16 7.95 -5.76
CA ASN A 313 -10.05 8.93 -5.16
C ASN A 313 -9.79 10.35 -5.65
N ARG A 314 -8.53 10.73 -5.87
CA ARG A 314 -8.19 12.06 -6.41
C ARG A 314 -8.72 12.29 -7.83
N ILE A 315 -8.88 11.23 -8.60
CA ILE A 315 -9.51 11.31 -9.93
C ILE A 315 -11.04 11.31 -9.79
N LEU A 316 -11.58 10.47 -8.90
CA LEU A 316 -13.02 10.36 -8.66
C LEU A 316 -13.61 11.66 -8.08
N ASP A 317 -12.87 12.37 -7.24
CA ASP A 317 -13.28 13.67 -6.65
C ASP A 317 -12.91 14.88 -7.51
N GLY A 318 -12.21 14.66 -8.64
CA GLY A 318 -11.81 15.69 -9.60
C GLY A 318 -10.62 16.56 -9.15
N SER A 319 -9.92 16.21 -8.06
CA SER A 319 -8.75 16.95 -7.59
C SER A 319 -7.46 16.66 -8.36
N ALA A 320 -7.42 15.61 -9.17
CA ALA A 320 -6.33 15.29 -10.09
C ALA A 320 -6.86 14.65 -11.37
N ARG A 321 -6.12 14.80 -12.47
CA ARG A 321 -6.39 14.16 -13.76
C ARG A 321 -5.52 12.94 -14.01
N LYS A 322 -4.30 12.93 -13.47
CA LYS A 322 -3.37 11.82 -13.57
C LYS A 322 -2.66 11.58 -12.24
N THR A 323 -2.73 10.34 -11.77
CA THR A 323 -2.15 9.93 -10.51
C THR A 323 -1.28 8.69 -10.65
N LEU A 324 -0.35 8.54 -9.71
CA LEU A 324 0.50 7.37 -9.57
C LEU A 324 0.26 6.74 -8.22
N ALA A 325 0.26 5.42 -8.17
CA ALA A 325 0.28 4.66 -6.93
C ALA A 325 1.42 3.65 -6.94
N HIS A 326 1.97 3.39 -5.75
CA HIS A 326 3.03 2.43 -5.55
C HIS A 326 2.71 1.53 -4.35
N ALA A 327 2.96 0.23 -4.51
CA ALA A 327 2.90 -0.78 -3.46
C ALA A 327 4.23 -1.51 -3.35
N THR A 328 4.63 -1.86 -2.13
CA THR A 328 5.88 -2.60 -1.90
C THR A 328 5.69 -3.84 -1.03
N SER A 329 6.54 -4.84 -1.24
CA SER A 329 6.65 -6.03 -0.41
C SER A 329 8.11 -6.46 -0.29
N GLY A 330 8.42 -7.24 0.74
CA GLY A 330 9.79 -7.69 1.01
C GLY A 330 10.68 -6.62 1.65
N PRO A 331 11.95 -6.97 1.93
CA PRO A 331 12.86 -6.11 2.69
C PRO A 331 13.45 -5.03 1.79
N ALA A 332 13.55 -3.81 2.31
CA ALA A 332 14.22 -2.69 1.64
C ALA A 332 13.75 -2.51 0.18
N LEU A 333 12.45 -2.32 -0.03
CA LEU A 333 11.84 -2.13 -1.35
C LEU A 333 12.21 -3.24 -2.36
N GLN A 334 12.14 -4.51 -1.96
CA GLN A 334 12.53 -5.62 -2.85
C GLN A 334 11.55 -5.81 -4.01
N GLN A 335 10.25 -5.80 -3.72
CA GLN A 335 9.19 -6.01 -4.70
C GLN A 335 8.39 -4.73 -4.81
N ASN A 336 8.23 -4.21 -6.01
CA ASN A 336 7.57 -2.93 -6.23
C ASN A 336 6.58 -3.05 -7.38
N LEU A 337 5.35 -2.62 -7.11
CA LEU A 337 4.29 -2.49 -8.08
C LEU A 337 3.99 -1.00 -8.24
N VAL A 338 3.99 -0.52 -9.48
CA VAL A 338 3.65 0.86 -9.84
C VAL A 338 2.41 0.82 -10.71
N ALA A 339 1.42 1.65 -10.40
CA ALA A 339 0.20 1.82 -11.18
C ALA A 339 0.03 3.29 -11.55
N THR A 340 -0.39 3.54 -12.79
CA THR A 340 -0.79 4.87 -13.28
C THR A 340 -2.29 4.88 -13.51
N LEU A 341 -2.94 5.97 -13.09
CA LEU A 341 -4.37 6.17 -13.26
C LEU A 341 -4.64 7.52 -13.91
N GLU A 342 -5.64 7.57 -14.79
CA GLU A 342 -6.04 8.78 -15.50
C GLU A 342 -7.56 8.89 -15.58
N VAL A 343 -8.06 10.12 -15.78
CA VAL A 343 -9.46 10.34 -16.18
C VAL A 343 -9.74 9.67 -17.51
N LEU A 344 -10.92 9.05 -17.64
CA LEU A 344 -11.40 8.55 -18.93
C LEU A 344 -11.60 9.73 -19.89
N SER A 345 -10.88 9.73 -21.01
CA SER A 345 -10.94 10.77 -22.07
C SER A 345 -12.16 10.65 -22.96
#